data_AF-A0A232F3B2-F1
#
_entry.id   AF-A0A232F3B2-F1
#
_cell.length_a   1.000
_cell.length_b   1.000
_cell.length_c   1.000
_cell.angle_alpha   90.00
_cell.angle_beta   90.00
_cell.angle_gamma   90.00
#
_symmetry.space_group_name_H-M   'P 1'
#
loop_
_entity.id
_entity.type
_entity.pdbx_description
1 polymer ?
#
loop_
_entity_poly.entity_id
_entity_poly.type
_entity_poly.pdbx_seq_one_letter_code
_entity_poly.pdbx_strand_id
1 'polypeptide(L)' 'MWLEVGTTNKNPKVIAHYFLNTVEKYRCLPTIVRSDKGTENVLIESLQICLRREHDDKFDGEMSYIKGKSVHN' A
#
# COMPACT_ATOMS: atom_id res chain seq x y z
N MET A 1 -1.45 -9.08 5.24
CA MET A 1 -0.71 -8.66 6.44
C MET A 1 -0.41 -7.18 6.34
N TRP A 2 -1.12 -6.39 7.14
CA TRP A 2 -0.75 -5.07 7.62
C TRP A 2 -1.50 -4.87 8.94
N LEU A 3 -0.78 -4.72 10.04
CA LEU A 3 -1.36 -4.82 11.39
C LEU A 3 -0.83 -3.72 12.33
N GLU A 4 -0.51 -2.56 11.77
CA GLU A 4 -0.34 -1.33 12.56
C GLU A 4 -1.34 -0.28 12.04
N VAL A 5 -2.56 -0.34 12.60
CA VAL A 5 -3.43 0.83 12.69
C VAL A 5 -2.81 1.69 13.78
N GLY A 6 -1.88 2.55 13.38
CA GLY A 6 -1.45 3.64 14.24
C GLY A 6 -2.66 4.51 14.52
N THR A 7 -2.93 4.80 15.79
CA THR A 7 -3.96 5.74 16.27
C THR A 7 -3.82 7.14 15.67
N THR A 8 -2.70 7.43 14.99
CA THR A 8 -2.33 8.72 14.43
C THR A 8 -2.13 8.63 12.91
N ASN A 9 -3.21 8.37 12.16
CA ASN A 9 -3.18 8.18 10.69
C ASN A 9 -2.90 9.46 9.87
N LYS A 10 -2.62 10.60 10.50
CA LYS A 10 -2.55 11.90 9.81
C LYS A 10 -1.31 12.11 8.93
N ASN A 11 -0.25 11.31 9.08
CA ASN A 11 0.99 11.52 8.34
C ASN A 11 1.28 10.36 7.37
N PRO A 12 1.14 10.57 6.04
CA PRO A 12 1.36 9.51 5.05
C PRO A 12 2.80 8.97 5.06
N LYS A 13 3.79 9.75 5.54
CA LYS A 13 5.18 9.30 5.63
C LYS A 13 5.39 8.20 6.67
N VAL A 14 4.65 8.25 7.78
CA VAL A 14 4.74 7.25 8.85
C VAL A 14 4.21 5.92 8.34
N ILE A 15 3.08 5.95 7.64
CA ILE A 15 2.45 4.78 7.04
C ILE A 15 3.37 4.16 5.98
N ALA A 16 3.97 4.99 5.12
CA ALA A 16 4.98 4.55 4.14
C ALA A 16 6.22 3.92 4.79
N HIS A 17 6.69 4.44 5.92
CA HIS A 17 7.83 3.88 6.63
C HIS A 17 7.54 2.48 7.18
N TYR A 18 6.37 2.28 7.79
CA TYR A 18 5.92 0.94 8.19
C TYR A 18 5.85 -0.02 7.00
N PHE A 19 5.65 0.51 5.78
CA PHE A 19 5.51 -0.30 4.56
C PHE A 19 6.81 -0.91 4.15
N LEU A 20 7.76 -0.02 3.97
CA LEU A 20 9.10 -0.38 3.61
C LEU A 20 9.73 -1.26 4.69
N ASN A 21 9.51 -0.95 5.98
CA ASN A 21 10.02 -1.77 7.07
C ASN A 21 9.43 -3.19 7.06
N THR A 22 8.14 -3.35 6.75
CA THR A 22 7.51 -4.67 6.61
C THR A 22 8.08 -5.43 5.41
N VAL A 23 8.18 -4.79 4.25
CA VAL A 23 8.75 -5.39 3.04
C VAL A 23 10.21 -5.80 3.26
N GLU A 24 11.00 -4.96 3.93
CA GLU A 24 12.40 -5.23 4.26
C GLU A 24 12.54 -6.37 5.27
N LYS A 25 11.73 -6.36 6.34
CA LYS A 25 11.74 -7.37 7.40
C LYS A 25 11.39 -8.76 6.88
N TYR A 26 10.38 -8.87 6.02
CA TYR A 26 9.94 -10.15 5.47
C TYR A 26 10.56 -10.46 4.10
N ARG A 27 11.35 -9.55 3.54
CA ARG A 27 11.91 -9.62 2.17
C ARG A 27 10.86 -10.04 1.14
N CYS A 28 9.63 -9.57 1.33
CA CYS A 28 8.47 -9.96 0.56
C CYS A 28 7.62 -8.74 0.25
N LEU A 29 7.25 -8.60 -1.02
CA LEU A 29 6.40 -7.53 -1.51
C LEU A 29 4.99 -8.08 -1.75
N PRO A 30 3.94 -7.47 -1.17
CA PRO A 30 2.57 -7.91 -1.43
C PRO A 30 2.25 -7.82 -2.93
N THR A 31 1.45 -8.76 -3.43
CA THR A 31 0.96 -8.75 -4.82
C THR A 31 -0.09 -7.68 -5.04
N ILE A 32 -1.01 -7.54 -4.09
CA ILE A 32 -2.10 -6.57 -4.15
C ILE A 32 -2.23 -5.86 -2.81
N VAL A 33 -2.31 -4.54 -2.83
CA VAL A 33 -2.61 -3.70 -1.67
C VAL A 33 -3.96 -3.03 -1.89
N ARG A 34 -4.84 -3.09 -0.89
CA ARG A 34 -6.14 -2.40 -0.90
C ARG A 34 -6.18 -1.34 0.18
N SER A 35 -6.60 -0.14 -0.17
CA SER A 35 -6.78 0.99 0.76
C SER A 35 -8.13 1.65 0.56
N ASP A 36 -8.66 2.27 1.60
CA ASP A 36 -9.78 3.21 1.47
C ASP A 36 -9.37 4.47 0.70
N LYS A 37 -10.37 5.26 0.29
CA LYS A 37 -10.25 6.45 -0.56
C LYS A 37 -9.75 7.67 0.23
N GLY A 38 -8.77 7.46 1.11
CA GLY A 38 -8.14 8.49 1.93
C GLY A 38 -6.85 9.02 1.31
N THR A 39 -6.57 10.31 1.51
CA THR A 39 -5.31 10.95 1.09
C THR A 39 -4.10 10.43 1.88
N GLU A 40 -4.34 9.84 3.05
CA GLU A 40 -3.33 9.30 3.96
C GLU A 40 -2.54 8.13 3.34
N ASN A 41 -3.13 7.42 2.35
CA ASN A 41 -2.51 6.23 1.76
C ASN A 41 -1.96 6.46 0.33
N VAL A 42 -1.93 7.70 -0.15
CA VAL A 42 -1.39 8.04 -1.48
C VAL A 42 0.07 7.63 -1.63
N LEU A 43 0.87 7.72 -0.57
CA LEU A 43 2.27 7.29 -0.65
C LEU A 43 2.42 5.77 -0.78
N ILE A 44 1.51 5.00 -0.17
CA ILE A 44 1.53 3.53 -0.31
C ILE A 44 1.16 3.12 -1.73
N GLU A 45 0.19 3.79 -2.35
CA GLU A 45 -0.15 3.57 -3.76
C GLU A 45 1.09 3.70 -4.64
N SER A 46 1.76 4.86 -4.58
CA SER A 46 2.95 5.11 -5.41
C SER A 46 4.07 4.11 -5.11
N LEU A 47 4.33 3.79 -3.85
CA LEU A 47 5.37 2.83 -3.47
C LEU A 47 5.08 1.42 -4.01
N GLN A 48 3.85 0.95 -3.84
CA GLN A 48 3.45 -0.37 -4.28
C GLN A 48 3.54 -0.49 -5.81
N ILE A 49 3.04 0.51 -6.54
CA ILE A 49 3.12 0.57 -8.01
C ILE A 49 4.57 0.60 -8.48
N CYS A 50 5.42 1.43 -7.87
CA CYS A 50 6.83 1.52 -8.23
C CYS A 50 7.59 0.23 -7.96
N LEU A 51 7.38 -0.39 -6.79
CA LEU A 51 8.08 -1.62 -6.41
C LEU A 51 7.63 -2.83 -7.25
N ARG A 52 6.36 -2.87 -7.69
CA ARG A 52 5.83 -3.94 -8.55
C ARG A 52 5.96 -3.67 -10.05
N ARG A 53 6.50 -2.53 -10.48
CA ARG A 53 6.58 -2.17 -11.91
C ARG A 53 7.31 -3.19 -12.78
N GLU A 54 8.29 -3.91 -12.23
CA GLU A 54 9.14 -4.84 -12.98
C GLU A 54 8.84 -6.32 -12.70
N HIS A 55 7.71 -6.63 -12.06
CA HIS A 55 7.38 -8.00 -11.64
C HIS A 55 6.77 -8.88 -12.75
N ASP A 56 6.45 -8.31 -13.93
CA ASP A 56 5.91 -8.98 -15.14
C ASP A 56 4.78 -9.98 -14.84
N ASP A 57 3.95 -9.67 -13.83
CA ASP A 57 2.81 -10.47 -13.42
C ASP A 57 1.49 -9.76 -13.68
N LYS A 58 0.37 -10.49 -13.68
CA LYS A 58 -0.98 -9.94 -13.96
C LYS A 58 -1.40 -8.79 -13.03
N PHE A 59 -0.67 -8.59 -11.94
CA PHE A 59 -0.89 -7.58 -10.91
C PHE A 59 0.33 -6.66 -10.76
N ASP A 60 1.09 -6.46 -11.83
CA ASP A 60 2.20 -5.52 -11.86
C ASP A 60 1.71 -4.06 -11.83
N GLY A 61 2.62 -3.15 -11.48
CA GLY A 61 2.40 -1.71 -11.54
C GLY A 61 1.06 -1.26 -10.94
N GLU A 62 0.22 -0.61 -11.75
CA GLU A 62 -1.08 -0.04 -11.31
C GLU A 62 -2.10 -1.10 -10.89
N MET A 63 -2.01 -2.33 -11.41
CA MET A 63 -2.90 -3.43 -11.05
C MET A 63 -2.61 -3.99 -9.66
N SER A 64 -1.44 -3.67 -9.11
CA SER A 64 -1.04 -4.05 -7.75
C SER A 64 -1.74 -3.26 -6.64
N TYR A 65 -2.51 -2.23 -6.98
CA TYR A 65 -3.16 -1.36 -6.00
C TYR A 65 -4.66 -1.20 -6.27
N ILE A 66 -5.47 -1.49 -5.25
CA ILE A 66 -6.93 -1.39 -5.32
C ILE A 66 -7.41 -0.27 -4.38
N LYS A 67 -7.98 0.78 -4.95
CA LYS A 67 -8.75 1.77 -4.19
C LYS A 67 -10.13 1.22 -3.87
N GLY A 68 -10.38 0.93 -2.60
CA GLY A 68 -11.70 0.64 -2.08
C GLY A 68 -12.61 1.86 -2.31
N LYS A 69 -13.75 1.66 -2.97
CA LYS A 69 -14.82 2.64 -2.96
C LYS A 69 -15.52 2.55 -1.61
N SER A 70 -15.65 3.68 -0.91
CA SER A 70 -16.55 3.80 0.23
C SER A 70 -17.97 3.54 -0.29
N VAL A 71 -18.53 2.37 0.00
CA VAL A 71 -19.95 2.11 -0.19
C VAL A 71 -20.66 2.88 0.92
N HIS A 72 -21.13 4.08 0.61
CA HIS A 72 -22.18 4.71 1.40
C HIS A 72 -23.41 3.79 1.27
N ASN A 73 -23.80 3.16 2.37
CA ASN A 73 -25.09 2.48 2.49
C ASN A 73 -26.20 3.50 2.75
#